data_AF-A0A1J7GP16-F1
#
_entry.id   AF-A0A1J7GP16-F1
#
_cell.length_a   1.000
_cell.length_b   1.000
_cell.length_c   1.000
_cell.angle_alpha   90.00
_cell.angle_beta   90.00
_cell.angle_gamma   90.00
#
_symmetry.space_group_name_H-M   'P 1'
#
loop_
_entity.id
_entity.type
_entity.pdbx_description
1 polymer ?
#
loop_
_entity_poly.entity_id
_entity_poly.type
_entity_poly.pdbx_seq_one_letter_code
_entity_poly.pdbx_strand_id
1 'polypeptide(L)'
;MAMARVLAFLTLFLLICRSEMSPNSSTLCDKVYWDFATCLRYLAGYESDPIPYCCKSIAELSSDAMQYTEAEAICQCIETLAMGADIRFDVSRVEDLPEKCHTPVTFPISNYMNCSK
;
A
#
# COMPACT_ATOMS: atom_id res chain seq x y z
N MET A 1 15.69 11.81 45.55
CA MET A 1 16.42 10.75 44.81
C MET A 1 15.50 9.66 44.23
N ALA A 2 14.44 9.24 44.94
CA ALA A 2 13.48 8.24 44.42
C ALA A 2 12.70 8.71 43.17
N MET A 3 12.18 9.94 43.17
CA MET A 3 11.46 10.54 42.03
C MET A 3 12.29 10.54 40.73
N ALA A 4 13.58 10.87 40.82
CA ALA A 4 14.47 10.92 39.66
C ALA A 4 14.75 9.53 39.08
N ARG A 5 14.81 8.49 39.94
CA ARG A 5 14.96 7.09 39.50
C ARG A 5 13.70 6.60 38.82
N VAL A 6 12.52 6.92 39.35
CA VAL A 6 11.23 6.55 38.75
C VAL A 6 11.06 7.20 37.37
N LEU A 7 11.41 8.47 37.23
CA LEU A 7 11.39 9.17 35.94
C LEU A 7 12.39 8.59 34.93
N ALA A 8 13.58 8.18 35.38
CA ALA A 8 14.56 7.50 34.53
C ALA A 8 14.08 6.12 34.06
N PHE A 9 13.41 5.35 34.92
CA PHE A 9 12.83 4.06 34.54
C PHE A 9 11.64 4.22 33.57
N LEU A 10 10.78 5.21 33.79
CA LEU A 10 9.65 5.50 32.89
C LEU A 10 10.10 5.93 31.49
N THR A 11 11.12 6.79 31.41
CA THR A 11 11.69 7.21 30.11
C THR A 11 12.39 6.05 29.38
N LEU A 12 13.09 5.19 30.12
CA LEU A 12 13.71 3.99 29.55
C LEU A 12 12.65 2.98 29.07
N PHE A 13 11.56 2.80 29.82
CA PHE A 13 10.47 1.90 29.42
C PHE A 13 9.73 2.41 28.17
N LEU A 14 9.51 3.72 28.06
CA LEU A 14 8.90 4.34 26.87
C LEU A 14 9.81 4.27 25.63
N LEU A 15 11.14 4.23 25.81
CA LEU A 15 12.09 4.02 24.71
C LEU A 15 12.10 2.56 24.22
N ILE A 16 11.92 1.59 25.12
CA ILE A 16 11.86 0.16 24.77
C ILE A 16 10.51 -0.22 24.12
N CYS A 17 9.43 0.48 24.48
CA CYS A 17 8.12 0.33 23.84
C CYS A 17 7.96 1.05 22.50
N ARG A 18 9.04 1.58 21.90
CA ARG A 18 9.02 1.88 20.46
C ARG A 18 9.04 0.58 19.67
N SER A 19 7.94 -0.16 19.74
CA SER A 19 7.62 -1.19 18.77
C SER A 19 7.51 -0.51 17.43
N GLU A 20 8.53 -0.66 16.60
CA GLU A 20 8.46 -0.51 15.14
C GLU A 20 7.37 -1.50 14.69
N MET A 21 6.12 -1.07 14.74
CA MET A 21 4.97 -1.83 14.25
C MET A 21 4.92 -1.69 12.73
N SER A 22 6.05 -1.97 12.08
CA SER A 22 6.07 -2.10 10.64
C SER A 22 5.48 -3.48 10.34
N PRO A 23 4.39 -3.57 9.57
CA PRO A 23 3.87 -4.86 9.15
C PRO A 23 5.00 -5.63 8.46
N ASN A 24 5.22 -6.88 8.86
CA ASN A 24 6.15 -7.73 8.11
C ASN A 24 5.64 -7.84 6.67
N SER A 25 6.56 -8.02 5.70
CA SER A 25 6.22 -7.98 4.27
C SER A 25 5.08 -8.94 3.89
N SER A 26 4.97 -10.09 4.55
CA SER A 26 3.84 -11.02 4.36
C SER A 26 2.50 -10.39 4.73
N THR A 27 2.37 -9.83 5.93
CA THR A 27 1.13 -9.18 6.38
C THR A 27 0.78 -7.95 5.53
N LEU A 28 1.78 -7.22 5.03
CA LEU A 28 1.57 -6.12 4.09
C LEU A 28 1.01 -6.62 2.76
N CYS A 29 1.61 -7.66 2.16
CA CYS A 29 1.12 -8.19 0.88
C CYS A 29 -0.28 -8.79 1.00
N ASP A 30 -0.63 -9.39 2.15
CA ASP A 30 -2.00 -9.85 2.39
C ASP A 30 -2.98 -8.67 2.38
N LYS A 31 -2.64 -7.55 3.04
CA LYS A 31 -3.45 -6.31 2.99
C LYS A 31 -3.56 -5.79 1.56
N VAL A 32 -2.43 -5.62 0.87
CA VAL A 32 -2.39 -5.16 -0.53
C VAL A 32 -3.21 -6.06 -1.44
N TYR A 33 -3.16 -7.38 -1.24
CA TYR A 33 -3.95 -8.33 -2.01
C TYR A 33 -5.44 -8.02 -1.89
N TRP A 34 -5.97 -7.93 -0.67
CA TRP A 34 -7.39 -7.69 -0.44
C TRP A 34 -7.84 -6.30 -0.90
N ASP A 35 -7.03 -5.29 -0.64
CA ASP A 35 -7.31 -3.90 -1.01
C ASP A 35 -7.28 -3.74 -2.54
N PHE A 36 -6.19 -4.16 -3.17
CA PHE A 36 -5.95 -3.98 -4.60
C PHE A 36 -6.82 -4.89 -5.48
N ALA A 37 -7.19 -6.08 -4.99
CA ALA A 37 -8.06 -7.01 -5.72
C ALA A 37 -9.37 -6.37 -6.17
N THR A 38 -9.87 -5.40 -5.39
CA THR A 38 -11.12 -4.70 -5.69
C THR A 38 -11.03 -3.77 -6.90
N CYS A 39 -9.81 -3.39 -7.30
CA CYS A 39 -9.55 -2.58 -8.48
C CYS A 39 -9.31 -3.40 -9.76
N LEU A 40 -8.98 -4.69 -9.63
CA LEU A 40 -8.52 -5.52 -10.75
C LEU A 40 -9.51 -5.57 -11.91
N ARG A 41 -10.82 -5.62 -11.65
CA ARG A 41 -11.82 -5.67 -12.73
C ARG A 41 -11.82 -4.40 -13.59
N TYR A 42 -11.71 -3.23 -12.96
CA TYR A 42 -11.60 -1.96 -13.67
C TYR A 42 -10.25 -1.85 -14.39
N LEU A 43 -9.16 -2.17 -13.70
CA LEU A 43 -7.80 -2.10 -14.25
C LEU A 43 -7.59 -3.07 -15.43
N ALA A 44 -8.26 -4.22 -15.44
CA ALA A 44 -8.23 -5.16 -16.56
C ALA A 44 -9.26 -4.84 -17.66
N GLY A 45 -10.00 -3.72 -17.54
CA GLY A 45 -10.95 -3.25 -18.55
C GLY A 45 -12.30 -3.97 -18.57
N TYR A 46 -12.60 -4.81 -17.58
CA TYR A 46 -13.89 -5.51 -17.47
C TYR A 46 -15.04 -4.61 -17.02
N GLU A 47 -14.74 -3.49 -16.34
CA GLU A 47 -15.73 -2.51 -15.85
C GLU A 47 -15.41 -1.13 -16.40
N SER A 48 -16.45 -0.31 -16.63
CA SER A 48 -16.27 1.07 -17.12
C SER A 48 -15.69 2.01 -16.07
N ASP A 49 -15.98 1.77 -14.79
CA ASP A 49 -15.65 2.65 -13.68
C ASP A 49 -15.17 1.86 -12.47
N PRO A 50 -14.26 2.41 -11.65
CA PRO A 50 -13.85 1.79 -10.41
C PRO A 50 -15.01 1.81 -9.41
N ILE A 51 -15.19 0.70 -8.69
CA ILE A 51 -16.15 0.67 -7.59
C ILE A 51 -15.67 1.57 -6.44
N PRO A 52 -16.57 2.12 -5.60
CA PRO A 52 -16.18 3.02 -4.51
C PRO A 52 -15.14 2.42 -3.56
N TYR A 53 -15.19 1.10 -3.35
CA TYR A 53 -14.23 0.40 -2.51
C TYR A 53 -12.81 0.39 -3.12
N CYS A 54 -12.69 0.25 -4.44
CA CYS A 54 -11.39 0.35 -5.12
C CYS A 54 -10.76 1.72 -4.88
N CYS A 55 -11.52 2.81 -5.07
CA CYS A 55 -10.99 4.15 -4.83
C CYS A 55 -10.59 4.37 -3.38
N LYS A 56 -11.35 3.83 -2.42
CA LYS A 56 -10.99 3.86 -1.01
C LYS A 56 -9.67 3.13 -0.74
N SER A 57 -9.54 1.90 -1.24
CA SER A 57 -8.33 1.08 -1.08
C SER A 57 -7.10 1.75 -1.71
N ILE A 58 -7.24 2.38 -2.87
CA ILE A 58 -6.16 3.14 -3.50
C ILE A 58 -5.73 4.34 -2.66
N ALA A 59 -6.69 5.06 -2.05
CA ALA A 59 -6.37 6.16 -1.16
C ALA A 59 -5.62 5.69 0.10
N GLU A 60 -6.03 4.57 0.68
CA GLU A 60 -5.35 3.96 1.83
C GLU A 60 -3.93 3.51 1.47
N LEU A 61 -3.76 2.75 0.37
CA LEU A 61 -2.45 2.31 -0.11
C LEU A 61 -1.54 3.49 -0.48
N SER A 62 -2.09 4.57 -1.03
CA SER A 62 -1.31 5.77 -1.39
C SER A 62 -0.85 6.55 -0.15
N SER A 63 -1.63 6.51 0.93
CA SER A 63 -1.24 7.05 2.23
C SER A 63 -0.16 6.20 2.89
N ASP A 64 -0.28 4.87 2.81
CA ASP A 64 0.73 3.93 3.34
C ASP A 64 2.06 4.10 2.56
N ALA A 65 1.99 4.26 1.23
CA ALA A 65 3.17 4.47 0.37
C ALA A 65 3.90 5.81 0.59
N MET A 66 3.46 6.69 1.49
CA MET A 66 4.21 7.92 1.83
C MET A 66 5.57 7.62 2.48
N GLN A 67 5.75 6.42 3.03
CA GLN A 67 7.05 5.94 3.48
C GLN A 67 7.72 5.19 2.33
N TYR A 68 8.90 5.66 1.86
CA TYR A 68 9.61 5.03 0.73
C TYR A 68 9.83 3.52 0.89
N THR A 69 10.09 3.06 2.11
CA THR A 69 10.25 1.63 2.44
C THR A 69 8.95 0.83 2.26
N GLU A 70 7.79 1.47 2.42
CA GLU A 70 6.47 0.86 2.24
C GLU A 70 6.03 0.94 0.77
N ALA A 71 6.38 2.00 0.04
CA ALA A 71 6.07 2.16 -1.38
C ALA A 71 6.65 1.03 -2.25
N GLU A 72 7.93 0.71 -2.06
CA GLU A 72 8.59 -0.39 -2.77
C GLU A 72 7.91 -1.74 -2.46
N ALA A 73 7.61 -1.99 -1.18
CA ALA A 73 6.97 -3.21 -0.74
C ALA A 73 5.54 -3.34 -1.30
N ILE A 74 4.74 -2.28 -1.27
CA ILE A 74 3.40 -2.23 -1.87
C ILE A 74 3.48 -2.54 -3.36
N CYS A 75 4.40 -1.91 -4.09
CA CYS A 75 4.61 -2.17 -5.51
C CYS A 75 4.95 -3.65 -5.78
N GLN A 76 5.90 -4.22 -5.04
CA GLN A 76 6.30 -5.63 -5.19
C GLN A 76 5.15 -6.60 -4.91
N CYS A 77 4.30 -6.30 -3.91
CA CYS A 77 3.11 -7.09 -3.63
C CYS A 77 2.11 -7.04 -4.79
N ILE A 78 1.87 -5.85 -5.38
CA ILE A 78 0.96 -5.69 -6.53
C ILE A 78 1.52 -6.42 -7.77
N GLU A 79 2.81 -6.31 -8.03
CA GLU A 79 3.48 -7.01 -9.14
C GLU A 79 3.30 -8.53 -9.01
N THR A 80 3.61 -9.08 -7.82
CA THR A 80 3.46 -10.51 -7.54
C THR A 80 2.01 -10.98 -7.73
N LEU A 81 1.05 -10.17 -7.27
CA LEU A 81 -0.37 -10.45 -7.46
C LEU A 81 -0.76 -10.49 -8.94
N ALA A 82 -0.37 -9.46 -9.70
CA ALA A 82 -0.70 -9.36 -11.12
C ALA A 82 -0.11 -10.53 -11.92
N MET A 83 1.14 -10.89 -11.65
CA MET A 83 1.81 -12.05 -12.25
C MET A 83 1.14 -13.37 -11.86
N GLY A 84 0.83 -13.57 -10.58
CA GLY A 84 0.22 -14.81 -10.09
C GLY A 84 -1.21 -15.03 -10.59
N ALA A 85 -1.95 -13.95 -10.82
CA ALA A 85 -3.30 -14.00 -11.37
C ALA A 85 -3.35 -13.99 -12.91
N ASP A 86 -2.20 -13.90 -13.58
CA ASP A 86 -2.07 -13.72 -15.04
C ASP A 86 -2.94 -12.56 -15.58
N ILE A 87 -2.97 -11.46 -14.82
CA ILE A 87 -3.77 -10.29 -15.15
C ILE A 87 -2.92 -9.29 -15.93
N ARG A 88 -3.44 -8.87 -17.07
CA ARG A 88 -2.93 -7.74 -17.86
C ARG A 88 -3.79 -6.51 -17.56
N PHE A 89 -3.17 -5.45 -17.08
CA PHE A 89 -3.81 -4.15 -16.92
C PHE A 89 -3.93 -3.43 -18.26
N ASP A 90 -5.07 -2.79 -18.49
CA ASP A 90 -5.26 -1.81 -19.55
C ASP A 90 -4.59 -0.51 -19.12
N VAL A 91 -3.63 -0.06 -19.94
CA VAL A 91 -2.82 1.13 -19.66
C VAL A 91 -3.69 2.38 -19.49
N SER A 92 -4.72 2.54 -20.32
CA SER A 92 -5.62 3.69 -20.26
C SER A 92 -6.40 3.71 -18.94
N ARG A 93 -6.79 2.52 -18.44
CA ARG A 93 -7.50 2.40 -17.15
C ARG A 93 -6.61 2.73 -15.97
N VAL A 94 -5.34 2.36 -16.05
CA VAL A 94 -4.35 2.72 -15.03
C VAL A 94 -4.14 4.23 -15.00
N GLU A 95 -4.00 4.87 -16.18
CA GLU A 95 -3.82 6.32 -16.30
C GLU A 95 -5.06 7.12 -15.86
N ASP A 96 -6.27 6.60 -16.11
CA ASP A 96 -7.54 7.23 -15.72
C ASP A 96 -7.87 7.06 -14.22
N LEU A 97 -7.26 6.09 -13.54
CA LEU A 97 -7.60 5.74 -12.16
C LEU A 97 -7.50 6.93 -11.17
N PRO A 98 -6.43 7.76 -11.17
CA PRO A 98 -6.32 8.90 -10.26
C PRO A 98 -7.43 9.93 -10.47
N GLU A 99 -7.82 10.18 -11.72
CA GLU A 99 -8.90 11.11 -12.05
C GLU A 99 -10.25 10.55 -11.61
N LYS A 100 -10.55 9.29 -11.95
CA LYS A 100 -11.80 8.61 -11.57
C LYS A 100 -11.98 8.55 -10.05
N CYS A 101 -10.90 8.28 -9.32
CA CYS A 101 -10.93 8.17 -7.87
C CYS A 101 -10.65 9.50 -7.14
N HIS A 102 -10.40 10.60 -7.86
CA HIS A 102 -10.04 11.90 -7.29
C HIS A 102 -8.92 11.82 -6.24
N THR A 103 -7.99 10.89 -6.43
CA THR A 103 -6.96 10.53 -5.45
C THR A 103 -5.62 10.35 -6.17
N PRO A 104 -4.55 11.02 -5.72
CA PRO A 104 -3.23 10.79 -6.29
C PRO A 104 -2.75 9.38 -5.94
N VAL A 105 -2.31 8.64 -6.95
CA VAL A 105 -1.66 7.34 -6.77
C VAL A 105 -0.16 7.57 -6.65
N THR A 106 0.41 7.22 -5.50
CA THR A 106 1.82 7.53 -5.14
C THR A 106 2.80 6.39 -5.42
N PHE A 107 2.31 5.27 -5.95
CA PHE A 107 3.10 4.10 -6.32
C PHE A 107 2.85 3.74 -7.80
N PRO A 108 3.84 3.18 -8.51
CA PRO A 108 3.67 2.82 -9.90
C PRO A 108 2.70 1.64 -10.06
N ILE A 109 1.83 1.71 -11.07
CA ILE A 109 1.02 0.59 -11.53
C ILE A 109 1.32 0.39 -13.02
N SER A 110 1.80 -0.78 -13.43
CA SER A 110 1.96 -1.16 -14.83
C SER A 110 2.05 -2.68 -15.00
N ASN A 111 2.03 -3.16 -16.25
CA ASN A 111 2.29 -4.57 -16.56
C ASN A 111 3.78 -4.97 -16.43
N TYR A 112 4.67 -4.00 -16.26
CA TYR A 112 6.13 -4.17 -16.20
C TYR A 112 6.69 -3.34 -15.04
N MET A 113 6.06 -3.43 -13.87
CA MET A 113 6.38 -2.55 -12.74
C MET A 113 7.87 -2.62 -12.43
N ASN A 114 8.52 -1.45 -12.35
CA ASN A 114 9.86 -1.34 -11.81
C ASN A 114 9.74 -0.71 -10.42
N CYS A 115 9.57 -1.57 -9.41
CA CYS A 115 9.32 -1.15 -8.04
C CYS A 115 10.53 -0.49 -7.34
N SER A 116 11.67 -0.40 -8.03
CA SER A 116 12.88 0.28 -7.53
C SER A 116 12.91 1.78 -7.87
N LYS A 117 11.81 2.36 -8.38
CA LYS A 117 11.73 3.75 -8.84
C LYS A 117 10.46 4.46 -8.40
#